data_AF-A0A1A7PGC3-F1
#
_entry.id   AF-A0A1A7PGC3-F1
#
_cell.length_a   1.000
_cell.length_b   1.000
_cell.length_c   1.000
_cell.angle_alpha   90.00
_cell.angle_beta   90.00
_cell.angle_gamma   90.00
#
_symmetry.space_group_name_H-M   'P 1'
#
loop_
_entity.id
_entity.type
_entity.pdbx_description
1 polymer ?
#
loop_
_entity_poly.entity_id
_entity_poly.type
_entity_poly.pdbx_seq_one_letter_code
_entity_poly.pdbx_strand_id
1 'polypeptide(L)'
;MKKILLKINNEKRTINEFFLKTGQTHPLSIKAQAQVNYLFIEEDTGLAPQKVVTKRVGNDLAITFEGNEATSPDLVLEGFYSEDTAAYKTSYLVGQNQAGEIYHYLPEYAEKADLINTLVSNQSAVQTLGGEAVSALWSFSPWLVGAASLGAAALTMGVVEAFKDAADHIGTDSKPENPTGSETE
;
A
#
# COMPACT_ATOMS: atom_id res chain seq x y z
N MET A 1 17.67 14.23 -10.10
CA MET A 1 17.48 12.84 -10.57
C MET A 1 18.01 11.91 -9.50
N LYS A 2 17.16 11.03 -8.98
CA LYS A 2 17.52 10.02 -7.99
C LYS A 2 17.68 8.66 -8.69
N LYS A 3 18.41 7.73 -8.08
CA LYS A 3 18.45 6.33 -8.51
C LYS A 3 17.67 5.49 -7.52
N ILE A 4 16.73 4.70 -8.04
CA ILE A 4 15.91 3.79 -7.27
C ILE A 4 16.31 2.35 -7.63
N LEU A 5 16.64 1.58 -6.61
CA LEU A 5 16.67 0.12 -6.66
C LEU A 5 15.26 -0.39 -6.37
N LEU A 6 14.68 -1.04 -7.37
CA LEU A 6 13.45 -1.81 -7.24
C LEU A 6 13.82 -3.27 -6.99
N LYS A 7 13.42 -3.81 -5.84
CA LYS A 7 13.44 -5.25 -5.57
C LYS A 7 12.04 -5.83 -5.66
N ILE A 8 11.87 -6.92 -6.40
CA ILE A 8 10.63 -7.71 -6.39
C ILE A 8 10.84 -8.87 -5.44
N ASN A 9 10.08 -8.88 -4.34
CA ASN A 9 10.26 -9.82 -3.25
C ASN A 9 9.10 -10.80 -3.18
N ASN A 10 9.45 -12.09 -3.22
CA ASN A 10 8.57 -13.16 -2.83
C ASN A 10 8.78 -13.61 -1.36
N GLU A 11 8.11 -14.67 -0.87
CA GLU A 11 7.94 -14.96 0.59
C GLU A 11 9.25 -15.20 1.25
N LYS A 12 10.15 -15.70 0.41
CA LYS A 12 11.37 -16.33 0.81
C LYS A 12 12.52 -15.41 0.48
N ARG A 13 12.41 -14.62 -0.60
CA ARG A 13 13.55 -13.89 -1.17
C ARG A 13 13.16 -12.84 -2.20
N THR A 14 14.11 -11.98 -2.52
CA THR A 14 14.15 -11.22 -3.76
C THR A 14 14.25 -12.17 -4.96
N ILE A 15 13.36 -11.98 -5.93
CA ILE A 15 13.33 -12.75 -7.19
C ILE A 15 13.82 -11.93 -8.39
N ASN A 16 13.73 -10.61 -8.32
CA ASN A 16 14.26 -9.70 -9.33
C ASN A 16 14.74 -8.39 -8.69
N GLU A 17 15.71 -7.75 -9.36
CA GLU A 17 16.19 -6.41 -9.02
C GLU A 17 16.32 -5.58 -10.29
N PHE A 18 15.92 -4.32 -10.22
CA PHE A 18 16.03 -3.36 -11.32
C PHE A 18 16.56 -2.03 -10.79
N PHE A 19 17.42 -1.38 -11.57
CA PHE A 19 17.84 -0.01 -11.32
C PHE A 19 17.11 0.91 -12.29
N LEU A 20 16.51 1.96 -11.77
CA LEU A 20 15.92 3.03 -12.57
C LEU A 20 16.38 4.40 -12.07
N LYS A 21 16.40 5.37 -12.98
CA LYS A 21 16.67 6.78 -12.66
C LYS A 21 15.36 7.55 -12.76
N THR A 22 15.15 8.49 -11.84
CA THR A 22 13.97 9.37 -11.89
C THR A 22 14.15 10.49 -12.92
N GLY A 23 13.05 10.97 -13.49
CA GLY A 23 13.03 12.06 -14.46
C GLY A 23 13.52 11.69 -15.85
N GLN A 24 13.41 10.41 -16.21
CA GLN A 24 13.74 9.96 -17.56
C GLN A 24 12.57 10.15 -18.52
N THR A 25 12.89 10.39 -19.79
CA THR A 25 11.90 10.52 -20.88
C THR A 25 11.12 9.22 -21.11
N HIS A 26 11.74 8.07 -20.83
CA HIS A 26 11.12 6.76 -20.99
C HIS A 26 11.09 6.05 -19.62
N PRO A 27 9.91 5.58 -19.17
CA PRO A 27 9.81 4.81 -17.95
C PRO A 27 10.54 3.47 -18.07
N LEU A 28 10.95 2.92 -16.93
CA LEU A 28 11.17 1.49 -16.84
C LEU A 28 9.80 0.80 -16.86
N SER A 29 9.51 0.00 -17.88
CA SER A 29 8.30 -0.82 -17.93
C SER A 29 8.64 -2.28 -17.62
N ILE A 30 7.92 -2.88 -16.67
CA ILE A 30 8.04 -4.30 -16.33
C ILE A 30 6.66 -4.92 -16.16
N LYS A 31 6.54 -6.21 -16.46
CA LYS A 31 5.29 -6.95 -16.19
C LYS A 31 5.03 -7.02 -14.69
N ALA A 32 3.80 -6.70 -14.30
CA ALA A 32 3.34 -6.93 -12.96
C ALA A 32 3.30 -8.44 -12.66
N GLN A 33 3.58 -8.77 -11.41
CA GLN A 33 3.48 -10.09 -10.81
C GLN A 33 2.51 -10.01 -9.63
N ALA A 34 1.77 -11.09 -9.40
CA ALA A 34 0.98 -11.28 -8.19
C ALA A 34 1.81 -11.85 -7.04
N GLN A 35 1.30 -11.69 -5.82
CA GLN A 35 1.92 -12.20 -4.59
C GLN A 35 3.36 -11.74 -4.43
N VAL A 36 3.65 -10.46 -4.68
CA VAL A 36 5.00 -9.89 -4.49
C VAL A 36 4.93 -8.53 -3.83
N ASN A 37 6.03 -8.15 -3.19
CA ASN A 37 6.26 -6.77 -2.77
C ASN A 37 7.27 -6.10 -3.69
N TYR A 38 6.90 -4.92 -4.20
CA TYR A 38 7.77 -4.02 -4.95
C TYR A 38 8.42 -3.07 -3.95
N LEU A 39 9.64 -3.43 -3.52
CA LEU A 39 10.42 -2.67 -2.55
C LEU A 39 11.26 -1.61 -3.26
N PHE A 40 11.04 -0.34 -2.90
CA PHE A 40 11.81 0.79 -3.40
C PHE A 40 12.86 1.23 -2.38
N ILE A 41 14.09 1.42 -2.89
CA ILE A 41 15.24 1.89 -2.10
C ILE A 41 15.98 2.93 -2.93
N GLU A 42 16.20 4.12 -2.39
CA GLU A 42 17.11 5.11 -2.98
C GLU A 42 18.55 4.65 -2.80
N GLU A 43 19.31 4.57 -3.90
CA GLU A 43 20.67 4.05 -3.89
C GLU A 43 21.61 4.86 -2.98
N ASP A 44 21.44 6.19 -2.97
CA ASP A 44 22.35 7.10 -2.26
C ASP A 44 22.18 7.06 -0.74
N THR A 45 20.97 6.82 -0.25
CA THR A 45 20.64 6.88 1.19
C THR A 45 20.38 5.50 1.79
N GLY A 46 20.05 4.49 0.97
CA GLY A 46 19.57 3.20 1.43
C GLY A 46 18.17 3.23 2.05
N LEU A 47 17.47 4.37 1.98
CA LEU A 47 16.12 4.58 2.48
C LEU A 47 15.11 4.54 1.34
N ALA A 48 13.83 4.33 1.63
CA ALA A 48 12.81 4.48 0.62
C ALA A 48 12.54 5.96 0.27
N PRO A 49 12.08 6.23 -0.96
CA PRO A 49 11.43 7.50 -1.28
C PRO A 49 10.26 7.76 -0.32
N GLN A 50 10.11 8.97 0.21
CA GLN A 50 9.03 9.24 1.16
C GLN A 50 7.66 9.27 0.49
N LYS A 51 7.60 9.84 -0.72
CA LYS A 51 6.37 9.94 -1.51
C LYS A 51 6.52 9.38 -2.92
N VAL A 52 5.45 8.79 -3.42
CA VAL A 52 5.27 8.41 -4.82
C VAL A 52 3.90 8.85 -5.31
N VAL A 53 3.82 9.23 -6.58
CA VAL A 53 2.54 9.45 -7.26
C VAL A 53 2.22 8.21 -8.06
N THR A 54 1.05 7.63 -7.82
CA THR A 54 0.53 6.49 -8.58
C THR A 54 -0.58 6.95 -9.50
N LYS A 55 -0.67 6.35 -10.69
CA LYS A 55 -1.76 6.58 -11.63
C LYS A 55 -2.12 5.29 -12.36
N ARG A 56 -3.40 4.99 -12.45
CA ARG A 56 -3.88 3.90 -13.31
C ARG A 56 -4.00 4.36 -14.75
N VAL A 57 -3.38 3.64 -15.69
CA VAL A 57 -3.51 3.89 -17.13
C VAL A 57 -3.93 2.58 -17.80
N GLY A 58 -5.21 2.46 -18.16
CA GLY A 58 -5.77 1.18 -18.62
C GLY A 58 -5.64 0.11 -17.53
N ASN A 59 -4.89 -0.95 -17.82
CA ASN A 59 -4.57 -2.02 -16.85
C ASN A 59 -3.23 -1.83 -16.14
N ASP A 60 -2.49 -0.77 -16.46
CA ASP A 60 -1.15 -0.56 -15.93
C ASP A 60 -1.17 0.38 -14.73
N LEU A 61 -0.18 0.21 -13.85
CA LEU A 61 0.09 1.14 -12.77
C LEU A 61 1.35 1.95 -13.12
N ALA A 62 1.17 3.24 -13.39
CA ALA A 62 2.25 4.19 -13.57
C ALA A 62 2.66 4.79 -12.21
N ILE A 63 3.96 4.88 -11.98
CA ILE A 63 4.56 5.33 -10.71
C ILE A 63 5.59 6.41 -11.03
N THR A 64 5.47 7.54 -10.33
CA THR A 64 6.40 8.67 -10.41
C THR A 64 6.96 8.92 -9.01
N PHE A 65 8.28 8.96 -8.88
CA PHE A 65 8.93 9.19 -7.59
C PHE A 65 9.06 10.69 -7.32
N GLU A 66 9.11 11.06 -6.03
CA GLU A 66 9.32 12.45 -5.62
C GLU A 66 10.57 13.09 -6.24
N GLY A 67 10.51 14.41 -6.46
CA GLY A 67 11.60 15.18 -7.05
C GLY A 67 11.76 15.01 -8.56
N ASN A 68 10.71 14.51 -9.22
CA ASN A 68 10.62 14.44 -10.68
C ASN A 68 9.65 15.51 -11.23
N GLU A 69 10.14 16.36 -12.13
CA GLU A 69 9.33 17.35 -12.87
C GLU A 69 8.95 16.89 -14.29
N ALA A 70 9.36 15.69 -14.69
CA ALA A 70 9.03 15.11 -15.98
C ALA A 70 7.52 14.78 -16.06
N THR A 71 6.97 14.95 -17.26
CA THR A 71 5.57 14.60 -17.56
C THR A 71 5.35 13.09 -17.67
N SER A 72 6.42 12.31 -17.82
CA SER A 72 6.41 10.85 -17.93
C SER A 72 6.62 10.18 -16.57
N PRO A 73 5.99 9.01 -16.33
CA PRO A 73 6.27 8.22 -15.14
C PRO A 73 7.71 7.68 -15.17
N ASP A 74 8.19 7.27 -14.01
CA ASP A 74 9.52 6.66 -13.85
C ASP A 74 9.46 5.13 -14.00
N LEU A 75 8.36 4.54 -13.55
CA LEU A 75 8.12 3.11 -13.54
C LEU A 75 6.69 2.81 -14.01
N VAL A 76 6.53 1.77 -14.82
CA VAL A 76 5.23 1.22 -15.20
C VAL A 76 5.21 -0.26 -14.85
N LEU A 77 4.22 -0.65 -14.05
CA LEU A 77 3.88 -2.05 -13.80
C LEU A 77 2.76 -2.46 -14.76
N GLU A 78 3.13 -3.15 -15.84
CA GLU A 78 2.23 -3.53 -16.92
C GLU A 78 1.25 -4.61 -16.44
N GLY A 79 -0.03 -4.44 -16.72
CA GLY A 79 -1.08 -5.39 -16.36
C GLY A 79 -1.35 -5.49 -14.86
N PHE A 80 -0.95 -4.51 -14.05
CA PHE A 80 -1.17 -4.51 -12.60
C PHE A 80 -2.64 -4.72 -12.20
N TYR A 81 -3.57 -4.11 -12.93
CA TYR A 81 -5.02 -4.24 -12.74
C TYR A 81 -5.67 -5.31 -13.63
N SER A 82 -4.89 -6.07 -14.40
CA SER A 82 -5.41 -7.18 -15.20
C SER A 82 -5.94 -8.29 -14.30
N GLU A 83 -7.08 -8.88 -14.64
CA GLU A 83 -7.60 -10.06 -13.93
C GLU A 83 -6.72 -11.30 -14.13
N ASP A 84 -6.00 -11.41 -15.26
CA ASP A 84 -5.10 -12.54 -15.52
C ASP A 84 -3.92 -12.56 -14.55
N THR A 85 -3.42 -11.38 -14.19
CA THR A 85 -2.29 -11.23 -13.25
C THR A 85 -2.77 -11.05 -11.83
N ALA A 86 -3.84 -10.28 -11.61
CA ALA A 86 -4.42 -9.95 -10.31
C ALA A 86 -3.41 -9.39 -9.29
N ALA A 87 -2.39 -8.65 -9.76
CA ALA A 87 -1.37 -8.04 -8.90
C ALA A 87 -1.99 -7.06 -7.90
N TYR A 88 -2.96 -6.25 -8.35
CA TYR A 88 -3.68 -5.31 -7.50
C TYR A 88 -4.35 -5.95 -6.27
N LYS A 89 -4.67 -7.25 -6.30
CA LYS A 89 -5.28 -7.97 -5.17
C LYS A 89 -4.26 -8.48 -4.16
N THR A 90 -3.01 -8.69 -4.57
CA THR A 90 -2.05 -9.56 -3.85
C THR A 90 -0.65 -8.99 -3.73
N SER A 91 -0.40 -7.80 -4.28
CA SER A 91 0.93 -7.20 -4.35
C SER A 91 0.92 -5.76 -3.86
N TYR A 92 2.01 -5.35 -3.24
CA TYR A 92 2.11 -4.04 -2.61
C TYR A 92 3.36 -3.27 -3.03
N LEU A 93 3.23 -1.95 -3.04
CA LEU A 93 4.38 -1.06 -3.07
C LEU A 93 4.84 -0.85 -1.63
N VAL A 94 6.14 -1.04 -1.38
CA VAL A 94 6.73 -0.92 -0.05
C VAL A 94 8.08 -0.22 -0.09
N GLY A 95 8.50 0.31 1.05
CA GLY A 95 9.79 0.96 1.24
C GLY A 95 10.44 0.52 2.55
N GLN A 96 11.74 0.73 2.69
CA GLN A 96 12.46 0.47 3.94
C GLN A 96 12.95 1.74 4.64
N ASN A 97 13.03 1.69 5.97
CA ASN A 97 13.74 2.71 6.75
C ASN A 97 15.23 2.36 6.95
N GLN A 98 15.93 3.13 7.78
CA GLN A 98 17.36 2.96 8.06
C GLN A 98 17.68 1.62 8.74
N ALA A 99 16.75 1.08 9.53
CA ALA A 99 16.89 -0.21 10.19
C ALA A 99 16.53 -1.40 9.27
N GLY A 100 16.08 -1.13 8.03
CA GLY A 100 15.59 -2.15 7.11
C GLY A 100 14.16 -2.62 7.41
N GLU A 101 13.46 -1.94 8.32
CA GLU A 101 12.04 -2.20 8.57
C GLU A 101 11.23 -1.76 7.36
N ILE A 102 10.27 -2.58 6.96
CA ILE A 102 9.50 -2.38 5.73
C ILE A 102 8.17 -1.70 6.09
N TYR A 103 7.72 -0.77 5.24
CA TYR A 103 6.46 -0.04 5.38
C TYR A 103 5.72 0.01 4.05
N HIS A 104 4.39 0.14 4.12
CA HIS A 104 3.56 0.32 2.93
C HIS A 104 3.58 1.77 2.44
N TYR A 105 3.38 1.95 1.14
CA TYR A 105 2.89 3.21 0.60
C TYR A 105 1.37 3.25 0.73
N LEU A 106 0.86 4.25 1.46
CA LEU A 106 -0.56 4.47 1.73
C LEU A 106 -1.00 5.83 1.17
N PRO A 107 -2.29 6.02 0.85
CA PRO A 107 -2.78 7.30 0.36
C PRO A 107 -2.50 8.41 1.35
N GLU A 108 -2.00 9.56 0.87
CA GLU A 108 -1.61 10.69 1.73
C GLU A 108 -2.77 11.19 2.61
N TYR A 109 -3.98 11.24 2.06
CA TYR A 109 -5.20 11.63 2.78
C TYR A 109 -6.04 10.45 3.24
N ALA A 110 -5.49 9.24 3.15
CA ALA A 110 -6.07 8.03 3.70
C ALA A 110 -7.48 7.69 3.14
N GLU A 111 -7.77 8.16 1.91
CA GLU A 111 -9.02 7.86 1.23
C GLU A 111 -9.01 6.46 0.61
N LYS A 112 -10.07 5.67 0.83
CA LYS A 112 -10.18 4.31 0.27
C LYS A 112 -10.18 4.29 -1.25
N ALA A 113 -10.70 5.34 -1.88
CA ALA A 113 -10.71 5.48 -3.33
C ALA A 113 -9.30 5.69 -3.91
N ASP A 114 -8.37 6.17 -3.10
CA ASP A 114 -6.99 6.47 -3.48
C ASP A 114 -6.01 5.33 -3.19
N LEU A 115 -6.50 4.21 -2.63
CA LEU A 115 -5.66 3.03 -2.46
C LEU A 115 -5.20 2.53 -3.83
N ILE A 116 -3.93 2.13 -3.90
CA ILE A 116 -3.30 1.67 -5.15
C ILE A 116 -4.11 0.54 -5.80
N ASN A 117 -4.70 -0.36 -5.02
CA ASN A 117 -5.49 -1.47 -5.54
C ASN A 117 -6.90 -1.08 -6.03
N THR A 118 -7.42 0.10 -5.70
CA THR A 118 -8.79 0.52 -6.00
C THR A 118 -8.89 1.67 -7.00
N LEU A 119 -7.75 2.27 -7.42
CA LEU A 119 -7.74 3.36 -8.39
C LEU A 119 -8.59 3.05 -9.63
N VAL A 120 -9.51 3.96 -9.98
CA VAL A 120 -10.25 3.85 -11.23
C VAL A 120 -9.41 4.33 -12.40
N SER A 121 -9.87 4.04 -13.62
CA SER A 121 -9.13 4.39 -14.85
C SER A 121 -8.76 5.89 -14.89
N ASN A 122 -7.49 6.18 -15.18
CA ASN A 122 -6.90 7.51 -15.23
C ASN A 122 -6.86 8.30 -13.91
N GLN A 123 -7.27 7.72 -12.78
CA GLN A 123 -7.11 8.34 -11.46
C GLN A 123 -5.64 8.32 -11.04
N SER A 124 -5.20 9.44 -10.44
CA SER A 124 -3.89 9.59 -9.83
C SER A 124 -4.06 9.84 -8.34
N ALA A 125 -3.17 9.30 -7.52
CA ALA A 125 -3.17 9.51 -6.07
C ALA A 125 -1.73 9.65 -5.56
N VAL A 126 -1.54 10.50 -4.54
CA VAL A 126 -0.26 10.61 -3.83
C VAL A 126 -0.23 9.58 -2.73
N GLN A 127 0.85 8.81 -2.68
CA GLN A 127 1.08 7.79 -1.66
C GLN A 127 2.31 8.18 -0.83
N THR A 128 2.21 8.02 0.47
CA THR A 128 3.27 8.30 1.43
C THR A 128 3.68 7.01 2.13
N LEU A 129 4.98 6.83 2.35
CA LEU A 129 5.50 5.74 3.14
C LEU A 129 5.07 5.91 4.60
N GLY A 130 4.40 4.91 5.18
CA GLY A 130 3.97 5.00 6.57
C GLY A 130 3.07 3.85 7.02
N GLY A 131 2.43 4.08 8.17
CA GLY A 131 1.70 3.05 8.91
C GLY A 131 2.61 2.23 9.81
N GLU A 132 2.15 1.04 10.20
CA GLU A 132 2.92 0.11 11.00
C GLU A 132 3.99 -0.61 10.16
N ALA A 133 5.11 -0.95 10.79
CA ALA A 133 6.13 -1.77 10.15
C ALA A 133 5.53 -3.15 9.82
N VAL A 134 5.78 -3.65 8.61
CA VAL A 134 5.40 -5.02 8.26
C VAL A 134 6.44 -5.98 8.80
N SER A 135 6.01 -6.81 9.75
CA SER A 135 6.85 -7.80 10.44
C SER A 135 7.33 -8.93 9.52
N ALA A 136 6.79 -9.04 8.31
CA ALA A 136 7.30 -9.90 7.25
C ALA A 136 7.23 -9.16 5.92
N LEU A 137 8.22 -9.40 5.05
CA LEU A 137 8.23 -8.98 3.64
C LEU A 137 6.96 -9.39 2.88
N TRP A 138 6.12 -10.27 3.45
CA TRP A 138 4.94 -10.91 2.87
C TRP A 138 3.66 -10.78 3.69
N SER A 139 3.64 -9.90 4.69
CA SER A 139 2.47 -9.73 5.53
C SER A 139 1.32 -9.06 4.76
N PHE A 140 0.40 -9.88 4.24
CA PHE A 140 -0.90 -9.43 3.75
C PHE A 140 -1.74 -9.03 4.95
N SER A 141 -1.92 -7.73 5.17
CA SER A 141 -2.72 -7.20 6.28
C SER A 141 -4.09 -6.75 5.78
N PRO A 142 -5.15 -7.58 5.89
CA PRO A 142 -6.51 -7.21 5.44
C PRO A 142 -7.14 -6.05 6.23
N TRP A 143 -6.56 -5.72 7.38
CA TRP A 143 -6.97 -4.65 8.29
C TRP A 143 -6.44 -3.26 7.89
N LEU A 144 -5.53 -3.14 6.92
CA LEU A 144 -5.03 -1.83 6.44
C LEU A 144 -6.12 -0.96 5.80
N VAL A 145 -7.28 -1.53 5.46
CA VAL A 145 -8.47 -0.78 5.00
C VAL A 145 -9.13 0.03 6.14
N GLY A 146 -8.78 -0.25 7.40
CA GLY A 146 -9.30 0.44 8.59
C GLY A 146 -8.34 1.46 9.24
N ALA A 147 -7.04 1.39 8.97
CA ALA A 147 -6.04 2.31 9.54
C ALA A 147 -5.98 3.66 8.80
N ALA A 148 -6.66 3.77 7.66
CA ALA A 148 -6.71 4.97 6.84
C ALA A 148 -7.65 6.07 7.42
N SER A 149 -7.94 6.04 8.72
CA SER A 149 -8.75 7.06 9.38
C SER A 149 -8.05 7.66 10.59
N LEU A 150 -6.74 7.92 10.50
CA LEU A 150 -6.08 8.89 11.39
C LEU A 150 -5.04 9.64 10.56
N GLY A 151 -5.41 10.87 10.22
CA GLY A 151 -4.61 11.77 9.40
C GLY A 151 -3.24 12.07 9.98
N ALA A 152 -2.36 12.51 9.09
CA ALA A 152 -1.01 12.96 9.34
C ALA A 152 -0.84 13.76 10.64
N ALA A 153 -0.04 13.25 11.58
CA ALA A 153 0.97 14.03 12.32
C ALA A 153 1.74 13.16 13.32
N ALA A 154 3.03 13.49 13.41
CA ALA A 154 3.92 13.34 14.57
C ALA A 154 4.58 11.97 14.84
N LEU A 155 5.88 11.97 14.51
CA LEU A 155 6.90 11.29 15.30
C LEU A 155 6.79 11.77 16.76
N THR A 156 6.35 10.94 17.69
CA THR A 156 6.81 10.99 19.10
C THR A 156 6.57 9.64 19.76
N MET A 157 7.65 9.07 20.31
CA MET A 157 7.57 7.97 21.25
C MET A 157 6.65 8.34 22.43
N GLY A 158 5.65 7.51 22.70
CA GLY A 158 4.93 7.48 23.97
C GLY A 158 3.59 8.21 23.99
N VAL A 159 2.54 7.57 23.48
CA VAL A 159 1.19 7.60 24.08
C VAL A 159 0.53 6.26 23.76
N VAL A 160 0.82 5.23 24.55
CA VAL A 160 0.18 3.90 24.44
C VAL A 160 -1.18 3.87 25.13
N GLU A 161 -1.59 4.94 25.82
CA GLU A 161 -2.66 4.85 26.83
C GLU A 161 -4.07 5.25 26.38
N ALA A 162 -4.30 5.67 25.13
CA ALA A 162 -5.64 6.06 24.68
C ALA A 162 -6.48 4.92 24.04
N PHE A 163 -5.93 3.71 23.87
CA PHE A 163 -6.61 2.62 23.16
C PHE A 163 -7.12 1.48 24.05
N LYS A 164 -7.06 1.61 25.38
CA LYS A 164 -7.64 0.58 26.28
C LYS A 164 -9.15 0.68 26.45
N ASP A 165 -9.73 1.88 26.38
CA ASP A 165 -11.14 2.09 26.77
C ASP A 165 -12.16 1.90 25.62
N ALA A 166 -11.71 1.67 24.39
CA ALA A 166 -12.60 1.40 23.26
C ALA A 166 -12.97 -0.09 23.10
N ALA A 167 -12.44 -0.97 23.95
CA ALA A 167 -12.66 -2.41 23.88
C ALA A 167 -13.91 -2.90 24.65
N ASP A 168 -14.56 -2.06 25.46
CA ASP A 168 -15.54 -2.53 26.45
C ASP A 168 -17.02 -2.13 26.18
N HIS A 169 -17.33 -1.62 24.98
CA HIS A 169 -18.72 -1.34 24.61
C HIS A 169 -19.06 -1.75 23.16
N ILE A 170 -19.00 -3.06 22.87
CA ILE A 170 -19.88 -3.66 21.85
C ILE A 170 -20.60 -4.83 22.53
N GLY A 171 -21.85 -4.54 22.88
CA GLY A 171 -22.69 -5.32 23.77
C GLY A 171 -23.02 -6.72 23.28
N THR A 172 -23.19 -7.56 24.30
CA THR A 172 -23.81 -8.87 24.30
C THR A 172 -25.22 -8.85 23.75
N ASP A 173 -25.51 -9.87 22.93
CA ASP A 173 -26.80 -10.51 22.67
C ASP A 173 -28.06 -9.64 22.53
N SER A 174 -28.55 -9.55 21.30
CA SER A 174 -29.99 -9.42 21.03
C SER A 174 -30.42 -10.59 20.14
N LYS A 175 -30.93 -11.62 20.81
CA LYS A 175 -31.60 -12.80 20.24
C LYS A 175 -32.90 -12.37 19.54
N PRO A 176 -33.25 -12.92 18.36
CA PRO A 176 -34.55 -12.72 17.75
C PRO A 176 -35.59 -13.67 18.37
N GLU A 177 -36.72 -13.12 18.83
CA GLU A 177 -37.90 -13.90 19.26
C GLU A 177 -38.67 -14.42 18.04
N ASN A 178 -39.10 -15.68 18.09
CA ASN A 178 -40.04 -16.28 17.16
C ASN A 178 -41.33 -16.63 17.93
N PRO A 179 -42.54 -16.29 17.46
CA PRO A 179 -43.77 -16.57 18.17
C PRO A 179 -44.34 -17.93 17.77
N THR A 180 -44.71 -18.77 18.72
CA THR A 180 -45.69 -19.86 18.50
C THR A 180 -46.34 -20.25 19.82
N GLY A 181 -47.67 -20.30 19.85
CA GLY A 181 -48.40 -21.06 20.87
C GLY A 181 -49.70 -20.43 21.35
N SER A 182 -50.78 -20.58 20.57
CA SER A 182 -52.14 -20.63 21.08
C SER A 182 -52.44 -22.06 21.53
N GLU A 183 -52.79 -22.27 22.80
CA GLU A 183 -53.60 -23.42 23.24
C GLU A 183 -54.58 -23.01 24.34
N THR A 184 -55.72 -23.68 24.26
CA THR A 184 -56.94 -23.69 25.07
C THR A 184 -56.74 -23.99 26.56
N GLU A 185 -57.47 -23.28 27.43
CA GLU A 185 -58.59 -23.79 28.27
C GLU A 185 -59.32 -22.62 28.95
#